data_AF-A0A8J4TTD5-F1
#
_entry.id   AF-A0A8J4TTD5-F1
#
_cell.length_a   1.000
_cell.length_b   1.000
_cell.length_c   1.000
_cell.angle_alpha   90.00
_cell.angle_beta   90.00
_cell.angle_gamma   90.00
#
_symmetry.space_group_name_H-M   'P 1'
#
loop_
_entity.id
_entity.type
_entity.pdbx_description
1 polymer ?
#
loop_
_entity_poly.entity_id
_entity_poly.type
_entity_poly.pdbx_seq_one_letter_code
_entity_poly.pdbx_strand_id
1 'polypeptide(L)'
;MVNESKSLSEALQTAEAEGRVTVGVYECAKIMNDDPDSVSFCVLAMDEEFECDIALQIHFTLIQAFCFDNDISIVRVNDVQRLGEIVGAKDQTEDCHCLLIT
;
A
#
# COMPACT_ATOMS: atom_id res chain seq x y z
N MET A 1 -7.71 7.38 -22.98
CA MET A 1 -6.72 6.72 -22.11
C MET A 1 -6.70 7.50 -20.81
N VAL A 2 -7.37 6.97 -19.78
CA VAL A 2 -7.29 7.53 -18.44
C VAL A 2 -5.86 7.28 -17.96
N ASN A 3 -5.18 8.29 -17.43
CA ASN A 3 -3.86 8.09 -16.86
C ASN A 3 -4.05 7.39 -15.50
N GLU A 4 -3.83 6.06 -15.45
CA GLU A 4 -4.07 5.26 -14.23
C GLU A 4 -3.25 5.79 -13.05
N SER A 5 -2.03 6.28 -13.32
CA SER A 5 -1.15 6.88 -12.31
C SER A 5 -1.75 8.12 -11.67
N LYS A 6 -2.41 8.97 -12.48
CA LYS A 6 -3.07 10.18 -11.98
C LYS A 6 -4.29 9.84 -11.13
N SER A 7 -5.08 8.86 -11.57
CA SER A 7 -6.28 8.42 -10.85
C SER A 7 -5.93 7.80 -9.50
N LEU A 8 -4.88 6.97 -9.46
CA LEU A 8 -4.37 6.40 -8.21
C LEU A 8 -3.88 7.50 -7.25
N SER A 9 -3.13 8.48 -7.76
CA SER A 9 -2.63 9.59 -6.94
C SER A 9 -3.77 10.41 -6.34
N GLU A 10 -4.81 10.73 -7.12
CA GLU A 10 -5.99 11.46 -6.66
C GLU A 10 -6.80 10.67 -5.63
N ALA A 11 -6.96 9.36 -5.83
CA ALA A 11 -7.64 8.48 -4.88
C ALA A 11 -6.89 8.42 -3.55
N LEU A 12 -5.56 8.27 -3.58
CA LEU A 12 -4.72 8.24 -2.39
C LEU A 12 -4.76 9.57 -1.62
N GLN A 13 -4.67 10.71 -2.32
CA GLN A 13 -4.78 12.03 -1.69
C GLN A 13 -6.14 12.26 -1.05
N THR A 14 -7.21 11.81 -1.71
CA THR A 14 -8.57 11.93 -1.17
C THR A 14 -8.73 11.06 0.09
N ALA A 15 -8.27 9.81 0.04
CA ALA A 15 -8.32 8.91 1.18
C ALA A 15 -7.47 9.40 2.35
N GLU A 16 -6.29 9.98 2.08
CA GLU A 16 -5.42 10.55 3.11
C GLU A 16 -6.09 11.76 3.80
N ALA A 17 -6.67 12.67 3.02
CA ALA A 17 -7.40 13.83 3.55
C ALA A 17 -8.63 13.43 4.40
N GLU A 18 -9.23 12.27 4.13
CA GLU A 18 -10.34 11.69 4.89
C GLU A 18 -9.88 10.83 6.09
N GLY A 19 -8.56 10.64 6.28
CA GLY A 19 -8.00 9.82 7.34
C GLY A 19 -8.24 8.31 7.15
N ARG A 20 -8.43 7.89 5.90
CA ARG A 20 -8.75 6.51 5.49
C ARG A 20 -7.56 5.75 4.90
N VAL A 21 -6.35 6.25 5.17
CA VAL A 21 -5.10 5.65 4.69
C VAL A 21 -4.33 5.07 5.86
N THR A 22 -3.92 3.82 5.72
CA THR A 22 -2.95 3.18 6.62
C THR A 22 -1.68 2.91 5.83
N VAL A 23 -0.52 3.25 6.39
CA VAL A 23 0.80 3.05 5.79
C VAL A 23 1.61 2.13 6.70
N GLY A 24 2.39 1.23 6.11
CA GLY A 24 3.23 0.28 6.85
C GLY A 24 2.81 -1.16 6.62
N VAL A 25 3.77 -2.05 6.38
CA VAL A 25 3.51 -3.47 6.13
C VAL A 25 2.82 -4.14 7.33
N TYR A 26 3.26 -3.83 8.54
CA TYR A 26 2.73 -4.43 9.76
C TYR A 26 1.35 -3.90 10.12
N GLU A 27 1.15 -2.58 10.02
CA GLU A 27 -0.12 -1.92 10.26
C GLU A 27 -1.17 -2.41 9.28
N CYS A 28 -0.81 -2.51 7.99
CA CYS A 28 -1.69 -3.02 6.96
C CYS A 28 -2.05 -4.50 7.22
N ALA A 29 -1.06 -5.35 7.51
CA ALA A 29 -1.29 -6.75 7.84
C ALA A 29 -2.17 -6.93 9.09
N LYS A 30 -2.05 -6.02 10.07
CA LYS A 30 -2.90 -6.03 11.26
C LYS A 30 -4.36 -5.75 10.90
N ILE A 31 -4.63 -4.68 10.14
CA ILE A 31 -6.00 -4.35 9.71
C ILE A 31 -6.59 -5.49 8.88
N MET A 32 -5.83 -6.05 7.94
CA MET A 32 -6.27 -7.21 7.14
C MET A 32 -6.66 -8.41 8.02
N ASN A 33 -5.90 -8.69 9.09
CA ASN A 33 -6.22 -9.79 10.00
C ASN A 33 -7.41 -9.49 10.91
N ASP A 34 -7.57 -8.24 11.35
CA ASP A 34 -8.61 -7.83 12.30
C ASP A 34 -9.97 -7.61 11.60
N ASP A 35 -9.98 -6.95 10.44
CA ASP A 35 -11.19 -6.57 9.69
C ASP A 35 -10.91 -6.40 8.18
N PRO A 36 -10.83 -7.50 7.40
CA PRO A 36 -10.56 -7.44 5.96
C PRO A 36 -11.67 -6.78 5.14
N ASP A 37 -12.92 -6.86 5.60
CA ASP A 37 -14.08 -6.27 4.92
C ASP A 37 -14.01 -4.73 4.92
N SER A 38 -13.24 -4.15 5.84
CA SER A 38 -12.99 -2.71 5.88
C SER A 38 -12.02 -2.23 4.80
N VAL A 39 -11.29 -3.12 4.13
CA VAL A 39 -10.22 -2.75 3.19
C VAL A 39 -10.76 -2.72 1.76
N SER A 40 -10.68 -1.57 1.12
CA SER A 40 -11.15 -1.39 -0.27
C SER A 40 -10.04 -1.49 -1.31
N PHE A 41 -8.81 -1.09 -0.95
CA PHE A 41 -7.69 -1.02 -1.90
C PHE A 41 -6.34 -1.18 -1.20
N CYS A 42 -5.41 -1.89 -1.82
CA CYS A 42 -4.04 -2.10 -1.34
C CYS A 42 -3.02 -1.63 -2.39
N VAL A 43 -1.99 -0.91 -1.93
CA VAL A 43 -0.82 -0.55 -2.73
C VAL A 43 0.40 -1.20 -2.10
N LEU A 44 1.19 -1.91 -2.91
CA LEU A 44 2.51 -2.40 -2.53
C LEU A 44 3.57 -1.62 -3.28
N ALA A 45 4.54 -1.06 -2.56
CA ALA A 45 5.64 -0.30 -3.13
C ALA A 45 6.97 -1.00 -2.83
N MET A 46 7.73 -1.28 -3.89
CA MET A 46 8.98 -2.01 -3.80
C MET A 46 10.04 -1.34 -4.68
N ASP A 47 11.06 -0.76 -4.05
CA ASP A 47 12.21 -0.25 -4.77
C ASP A 47 13.24 -1.37 -4.99
N GLU A 48 14.10 -1.22 -6.01
CA GLU A 48 15.13 -2.20 -6.39
C GLU A 48 16.09 -2.55 -5.24
N GLU A 49 16.28 -1.63 -4.30
CA GLU A 49 17.16 -1.82 -3.13
C GLU A 49 16.60 -2.85 -2.14
N PHE A 50 15.28 -3.06 -2.13
CA PHE A 50 14.59 -3.97 -1.21
C PHE A 50 14.25 -5.32 -1.83
N GLU A 51 14.65 -5.58 -3.08
CA GLU A 51 14.48 -6.92 -3.69
C GLU A 51 15.25 -8.00 -2.93
N CYS A 52 16.36 -7.62 -2.26
CA CYS A 52 17.19 -8.54 -1.49
C CYS A 52 16.65 -8.81 -0.08
N ASP A 53 15.65 -8.07 0.40
CA ASP A 53 15.06 -8.29 1.73
C ASP A 53 14.05 -9.43 1.68
N ILE A 54 14.52 -10.63 2.03
CA ILE A 54 13.69 -11.84 2.04
C ILE A 54 12.48 -11.69 2.99
N ALA A 55 12.64 -11.00 4.12
CA ALA A 55 11.54 -10.85 5.07
C ALA A 55 10.44 -9.96 4.47
N LEU A 56 10.81 -8.88 3.80
CA LEU A 56 9.85 -8.01 3.11
C LEU A 56 9.18 -8.73 1.92
N GLN A 57 9.94 -9.49 1.14
CA GLN A 57 9.40 -10.30 0.03
C GLN A 57 8.38 -11.35 0.51
N ILE A 58 8.61 -11.97 1.67
CA ILE A 58 7.65 -12.88 2.29
C ILE A 58 6.36 -12.12 2.64
N HIS A 59 6.45 -10.96 3.29
CA HIS A 59 5.26 -10.18 3.65
C HIS A 59 4.47 -9.73 2.43
N PHE A 60 5.13 -9.28 1.37
CA PHE A 60 4.45 -8.93 0.12
C PHE A 60 3.73 -10.12 -0.48
N THR A 61 4.36 -11.29 -0.50
CA THR A 61 3.73 -12.51 -0.99
C THR A 61 2.48 -12.86 -0.17
N LEU A 62 2.57 -12.75 1.17
CA LEU A 62 1.45 -13.01 2.07
C LEU A 62 0.31 -11.99 1.87
N ILE A 63 0.62 -10.70 1.81
CA ILE A 63 -0.36 -9.63 1.60
C ILE A 63 -1.07 -9.80 0.25
N GLN A 64 -0.34 -10.15 -0.80
CA GLN A 64 -0.97 -10.37 -2.10
C GLN A 64 -1.89 -11.59 -2.12
N ALA A 65 -1.46 -12.69 -1.51
CA ALA A 65 -2.33 -13.86 -1.37
C ALA A 65 -3.60 -13.49 -0.59
N PHE A 66 -3.44 -12.73 0.50
CA PHE A 66 -4.56 -12.26 1.29
C PHE A 66 -5.53 -11.37 0.49
N CYS A 67 -5.01 -10.37 -0.22
CA CYS A 67 -5.84 -9.48 -1.04
C CYS A 67 -6.57 -10.26 -2.14
N PHE A 68 -5.91 -11.24 -2.75
CA PHE A 68 -6.52 -12.10 -3.75
C PHE A 68 -7.65 -12.95 -3.17
N ASP A 69 -7.44 -13.57 -2.01
CA ASP A 69 -8.42 -14.44 -1.36
C ASP A 69 -9.65 -13.69 -0.84
N ASN A 70 -9.52 -12.39 -0.55
CA ASN A 70 -10.59 -11.52 -0.01
C ASN A 70 -11.13 -10.50 -1.05
N ASP A 71 -10.84 -10.68 -2.34
CA ASP A 71 -11.29 -9.78 -3.42
C ASP A 71 -10.89 -8.29 -3.22
N ILE A 72 -9.80 -8.02 -2.51
CA ILE A 72 -9.26 -6.67 -2.30
C ILE A 72 -8.45 -6.26 -3.54
N SER A 73 -8.80 -5.11 -4.11
CA SER A 73 -8.06 -4.57 -5.26
C SER A 73 -6.64 -4.19 -4.86
N ILE A 74 -5.64 -4.72 -5.57
CA ILE A 74 -4.23 -4.50 -5.27
C ILE A 74 -3.44 -4.04 -6.49
N VAL A 75 -2.55 -3.06 -6.29
CA VAL A 75 -1.59 -2.60 -7.30
C VAL A 75 -0.18 -2.58 -6.75
N ARG A 76 0.80 -2.83 -7.62
CA ARG A 76 2.22 -2.73 -7.30
C ARG A 76 2.81 -1.49 -7.98
N VAL A 77 3.63 -0.75 -7.24
CA VAL A 77 4.38 0.41 -7.72
C VAL A 77 5.87 0.26 -7.37
N ASN A 78 6.74 0.92 -8.13
CA ASN A 78 8.19 0.76 -8.02
C ASN A 78 8.89 2.02 -7.46
N ASP A 79 8.13 2.94 -6.89
CA ASP A 79 8.64 4.25 -6.44
C ASP A 79 8.03 4.56 -5.06
N VAL A 80 8.66 4.01 -4.02
CA VAL A 80 8.25 4.17 -2.62
C VAL A 80 8.34 5.64 -2.20
N GLN A 81 9.36 6.36 -2.67
CA GLN A 81 9.56 7.77 -2.35
C GLN A 81 8.39 8.62 -2.85
N ARG A 82 8.02 8.48 -4.12
CA ARG A 82 6.89 9.21 -4.70
C ARG A 82 5.57 8.83 -4.06
N LEU A 83 5.39 7.56 -3.67
CA LEU A 83 4.21 7.15 -2.92
C LEU A 83 4.14 7.88 -1.57
N GLY A 84 5.24 7.93 -0.82
CA GLY A 84 5.34 8.68 0.44
C GLY A 84 5.07 10.18 0.28
N GLU A 85 5.50 10.79 -0.82
CA GLU A 85 5.18 12.18 -1.14
C GLU A 85 3.68 12.42 -1.40
N ILE A 86 3.01 11.49 -2.08
CA ILE A 86 1.58 11.58 -2.40
C ILE A 86 0.72 11.58 -1.14
N VAL A 87 1.11 10.78 -0.13
CA VAL A 87 0.35 10.58 1.11
C VAL A 87 0.91 11.37 2.30
N GLY A 88 1.82 12.32 2.04
CA GLY A 88 2.36 13.20 3.08
C GLY A 88 3.25 12.52 4.12
N ALA A 89 3.59 11.24 3.95
CA ALA A 89 4.37 10.42 4.88
C ALA A 89 5.89 10.64 4.76
N LYS A 90 6.33 11.90 4.62
CA LYS A 90 7.74 12.25 4.33
C LYS A 90 8.74 11.86 5.43
N ASP A 91 8.28 11.71 6.67
CA ASP A 91 9.10 11.30 7.81
C ASP A 91 9.06 9.78 8.08
N GLN A 92 8.30 9.00 7.31
CA GLN A 92 8.09 7.55 7.50
C GLN A 92 8.40 6.74 6.23
N THR A 93 9.20 7.30 5.32
CA THR A 93 9.49 6.70 4.00
C THR A 93 10.12 5.31 4.08
N GLU A 94 10.78 4.98 5.19
CA GLU A 94 11.40 3.66 5.41
C GLU A 94 10.37 2.52 5.54
N ASP A 95 9.09 2.83 5.81
CA ASP A 95 8.01 1.83 5.97
C ASP A 95 6.85 2.02 4.97
N CYS A 96 7.01 2.86 3.93
CA CYS A 96 5.99 3.10 2.89
C CYS A 96 5.85 1.95 1.86
N HIS A 97 6.11 0.72 2.28
CA HIS A 97 6.11 -0.48 1.44
C HIS A 97 4.72 -1.08 1.21
N CYS A 98 3.77 -0.78 2.09
CA CYS A 98 2.38 -1.17 1.95
C CYS A 98 1.47 -0.03 2.39
N LEU A 99 0.36 0.13 1.69
CA LEU A 99 -0.66 1.10 2.00
C LEU A 99 -2.04 0.50 1.77
N LEU A 100 -2.96 0.76 2.71
CA LEU A 100 -4.37 0.41 2.58
C LEU A 100 -5.26 1.65 2.55
N ILE A 101 -6.30 1.56 1.74
CA ILE A 101 -7.46 2.44 1.80
C ILE A 101 -8.60 1.65 2.42
N THR A 102 -9.10 2.14 3.55
CA THR A 102 -10.29 1.60 4.22
C THR A 102 -11.55 2.38 3.86
#